data_AF-A0A4C2A054-F1
#
_entry.id   AF-A0A4C2A054-F1
#
_cell.length_a   1.000
_cell.length_b   1.000
_cell.length_c   1.000
_cell.angle_alpha   90.00
_cell.angle_beta   90.00
_cell.angle_gamma   90.00
#
_symmetry.space_group_name_H-M   'P 1'
#
loop_
_entity.id
_entity.type
_entity.pdbx_description
1 polymer ?
#
loop_
_entity_poly.entity_id
_entity_poly.type
_entity_poly.pdbx_seq_one_letter_code
_entity_poly.pdbx_strand_id
1 'polypeptide(L)' 'MDRGCTSLGDINATVTLTLGREPRPDGEDALACKDLHIQFQIGSAVMHLDNLFDGDDQLGKSLTALL' A
#
# COMPACT_ATOMS: atom_id res chain seq x y z
N MET A 1 -15.18 -6.37 18.72
CA MET A 1 -15.48 -5.79 17.41
C MET A 1 -14.18 -5.81 16.63
N ASP A 2 -13.88 -6.93 16.01
CA ASP A 2 -12.71 -7.03 15.13
C ASP A 2 -13.01 -6.29 13.84
N ARG A 3 -12.07 -5.45 13.42
CA ARG A 3 -12.15 -4.66 12.20
C ARG A 3 -11.63 -5.56 11.08
N GLY A 4 -12.41 -5.73 10.01
CA GLY A 4 -12.05 -6.61 8.90
C GLY A 4 -10.59 -6.43 8.45
N CYS A 5 -9.90 -7.54 8.24
CA CYS A 5 -8.50 -7.58 7.86
C CYS A 5 -8.37 -7.76 6.35
N THR A 6 -7.54 -6.92 5.71
CA THR A 6 -7.18 -7.05 4.29
C THR A 6 -5.77 -7.59 4.16
N SER A 7 -5.61 -8.67 3.41
CA SER A 7 -4.33 -9.23 3.01
C SER A 7 -4.06 -8.89 1.56
N LEU A 8 -2.84 -8.45 1.24
CA LEU A 8 -2.39 -8.13 -0.11
C LEU A 8 -1.27 -9.09 -0.49
N GLY A 9 -1.36 -9.68 -1.68
CA GLY A 9 -0.39 -10.62 -2.23
C GLY A 9 0.18 -10.14 -3.55
N ASP A 10 1.31 -10.75 -3.95
CA ASP A 10 1.96 -10.50 -5.24
C ASP A 10 2.20 -9.01 -5.50
N ILE A 11 2.80 -8.34 -4.52
CA ILE A 11 3.05 -6.91 -4.56
C ILE A 11 4.40 -6.67 -5.23
N ASN A 12 4.37 -6.01 -6.39
CA ASN A 12 5.55 -5.43 -7.01
C ASN A 12 5.63 -3.95 -6.63
N ALA A 13 6.79 -3.51 -6.15
CA ALA A 13 7.04 -2.11 -5.84
C ALA A 13 8.17 -1.57 -6.71
N THR A 14 7.90 -0.47 -7.41
CA THR A 14 8.94 0.31 -8.10
C THR A 14 9.26 1.52 -7.26
N VAL A 15 10.53 1.65 -6.88
CA VAL A 15 11.05 2.79 -6.12
C VAL A 15 11.91 3.64 -7.04
N THR A 16 11.49 4.88 -7.25
CA THR A 16 12.25 5.88 -8.01
C THR A 16 12.78 6.93 -7.04
N LEU A 17 14.10 7.04 -6.98
CA LEU A 17 14.80 7.99 -6.11
C LEU A 17 15.47 9.06 -6.95
N THR A 18 15.11 10.32 -6.72
CA THR A 18 15.83 11.45 -7.32
C THR A 18 16.87 11.95 -6.33
N LEU A 19 18.14 11.80 -6.68
CA LEU A 19 19.26 12.28 -5.88
C LEU A 19 19.72 13.65 -6.37
N GLY A 20 19.92 14.56 -5.42
CA GLY A 20 20.65 15.81 -5.61
C GLY A 20 21.98 15.77 -4.86
N ARG A 21 22.81 16.78 -5.09
CA ARG A 21 23.98 17.03 -4.25
C ARG A 21 23.60 17.92 -3.08
N GLU A 22 24.18 17.64 -1.93
CA GLU A 22 24.08 18.44 -0.72
C GLU A 22 25.51 18.78 -0.28
N PRO A 23 25.95 20.03 -0.45
CA PRO A 23 27.27 20.46 -0.02
C PRO A 23 27.39 20.30 1.50
N ARG A 24 28.44 19.62 1.96
CA ARG A 24 28.80 19.60 3.38
C ARG A 24 29.94 20.59 3.65
N PRO A 25 29.97 21.24 4.84
CA PRO A 25 31.01 22.23 5.18
C PRO A 25 32.46 21.70 5.10
N ASP A 26 32.62 20.39 5.20
CA ASP A 26 33.88 19.67 5.43
C ASP A 26 34.35 18.86 4.20
N GLY A 27 33.78 19.13 3.03
CA GLY A 27 34.45 18.91 1.74
C GLY A 27 34.01 17.71 0.90
N GLU A 28 33.18 16.80 1.41
CA GLU A 28 32.57 15.75 0.56
C GLU A 28 31.12 16.08 0.22
N ASP A 29 30.82 16.20 -1.09
CA ASP A 29 29.47 16.30 -1.62
C ASP A 29 28.67 15.06 -1.18
N ALA A 30 27.62 15.25 -0.38
CA ALA A 30 26.73 14.16 -0.02
C ALA A 30 25.62 14.02 -1.06
N LEU A 31 25.19 12.80 -1.33
CA LEU A 31 23.94 12.55 -2.05
C LEU A 31 22.77 12.84 -1.10
N ALA A 32 21.88 13.76 -1.49
CA ALA A 32 20.62 14.00 -0.81
C ALA A 32 19.45 13.45 -1.62
N CYS A 33 18.53 12.76 -0.95
CA CYS A 33 17.24 12.42 -1.53
C CYS A 33 16.42 13.70 -1.71
N LYS A 34 16.17 14.11 -2.95
CA LYS A 34 15.31 15.25 -3.27
C LYS A 34 13.86 14.82 -3.48
N ASP A 35 13.64 13.64 -4.05
CA ASP A 35 12.32 13.08 -4.26
C ASP A 35 12.36 11.54 -4.13
N LEU A 36 11.31 10.98 -3.52
CA LEU A 36 11.10 9.55 -3.37
C LEU A 36 9.69 9.23 -3.88
N HIS A 37 9.63 8.56 -5.02
CA HIS A 37 8.38 8.07 -5.59
C HIS A 37 8.31 6.56 -5.43
N ILE A 38 7.20 6.06 -4.88
CA ILE A 38 6.95 4.64 -4.71
C ILE A 38 5.66 4.28 -5.41
N GLN A 39 5.74 3.36 -6.35
CA GLN A 39 4.58 2.82 -7.06
C GLN A 39 4.40 1.35 -6.66
N PHE A 40 3.20 1.01 -6.22
CA PHE A 40 2.82 -0.38 -5.92
C PHE A 40 1.90 -0.92 -7.01
N GLN A 41 2.19 -2.13 -7.47
CA GLN A 41 1.31 -2.95 -8.27
C GLN A 41 0.95 -4.17 -7.44
N ILE A 42 -0.33 -4.38 -7.18
CA ILE A 42 -0.82 -5.47 -6.34
C ILE A 42 -1.46 -6.51 -7.26
N GLY A 43 -0.93 -7.73 -7.27
CA GLY A 43 -1.47 -8.83 -8.08
C GLY A 43 -2.69 -9.50 -7.46
N SER A 44 -2.80 -9.52 -6.12
CA SER A 44 -3.94 -10.11 -5.42
C SER A 44 -4.30 -9.36 -4.14
N ALA A 45 -5.59 -9.29 -3.82
CA ALA A 45 -6.10 -8.73 -2.57
C ALA A 45 -7.21 -9.64 -2.03
N VAL A 46 -7.16 -9.93 -0.73
CA VAL A 46 -8.18 -10.73 -0.02
C VAL A 46 -8.69 -9.92 1.15
N MET A 47 -10.00 -9.68 1.19
CA MET A 47 -10.66 -8.96 2.27
C MET A 47 -11.49 -9.92 3.11
N HIS A 48 -11.18 -9.99 4.40
CA HIS A 48 -12.01 -10.71 5.37
C HIS A 48 -12.97 -9.71 6.02
N LEU A 49 -14.24 -9.86 5.71
CA LEU A 49 -15.31 -9.01 6.20
C LEU A 49 -16.26 -9.83 7.06
N ASP A 50 -16.19 -9.64 8.38
CA ASP A 50 -17.08 -10.28 9.34
C ASP A 50 -18.22 -9.34 9.75
N ASN A 51 -19.40 -9.91 9.99
CA ASN A 51 -20.59 -9.20 10.47
C ASN A 51 -20.99 -7.97 9.61
N LEU A 52 -20.87 -8.11 8.28
CA LEU A 52 -21.33 -7.10 7.36
C LEU A 52 -22.85 -6.91 7.48
N PHE A 53 -23.29 -5.65 7.49
CA PHE A 53 -24.71 -5.29 7.51
C PHE A 53 -25.51 -5.95 8.64
N ASP A 54 -24.92 -6.04 9.83
CA ASP A 54 -25.52 -6.66 11.04
C ASP A 54 -25.90 -8.15 10.84
N GLY A 55 -25.16 -8.84 9.98
CA GLY A 55 -25.40 -10.25 9.66
C GLY A 55 -26.40 -10.48 8.52
N ASP A 56 -26.74 -9.44 7.75
CA ASP A 56 -27.54 -9.62 6.54
C ASP A 56 -26.73 -10.38 5.47
N ASP A 57 -27.05 -11.68 5.34
CA ASP A 57 -26.41 -12.61 4.42
C ASP A 57 -26.53 -12.20 2.94
N GLN A 58 -27.61 -11.52 2.55
CA GLN A 58 -27.83 -11.15 1.15
C GLN A 58 -26.96 -9.96 0.76
N LEU A 59 -26.90 -8.95 1.62
CA LEU A 59 -26.03 -7.79 1.44
C LEU A 59 -24.56 -8.19 1.57
N GLY A 60 -24.22 -9.07 2.53
CA GLY A 60 -22.88 -9.65 2.68
C GLY A 60 -22.41 -10.35 1.41
N LYS A 61 -23.23 -11.27 0.86
CA LYS A 61 -22.91 -11.99 -0.40
C LYS A 61 -22.82 -11.06 -1.60
N SER A 62 -23.66 -10.02 -1.65
CA SER A 62 -23.63 -9.05 -2.75
C SER A 62 -22.34 -8.23 -2.75
N LEU A 63 -21.84 -7.83 -1.58
CA LEU A 63 -20.55 -7.16 -1.45
C LEU A 63 -19.39 -8.09 -1.80
N THR A 64 -19.39 -9.33 -1.32
CA THR A 64 -18.36 -10.32 -1.69
C THR A 64 -18.33 -10.59 -3.20
N ALA A 65 -19.47 -10.57 -3.88
CA ALA A 65 -19.53 -10.77 -5.33
C ALA A 65 -19.02 -9.56 -6.16
N LEU A 66 -18.92 -8.38 -5.54
CA LEU A 66 -18.37 -7.17 -6.15
C LEU A 66 -16.85 -7.05 -5.99
N LEU A 67 -16.27 -7.80 -5.03
CA LEU A 67 -14.84 -7.84 -4.73
C LEU A 67 -14.14 -8.94 -5.54
#